data_AF-A0A8X6YHQ7-F1
#
_entry.id   AF-A0A8X6YHQ7-F1
#
_cell.length_a   1.000
_cell.length_b   1.000
_cell.length_c   1.000
_cell.angle_alpha   90.00
_cell.angle_beta   90.00
_cell.angle_gamma   90.00
#
_symmetry.space_group_name_H-M   'P 1'
#
loop_
_entity.id
_entity.type
_entity.pdbx_description
1 polymer ?
#
loop_
_entity_poly.entity_id
_entity_poly.type
_entity_poly.pdbx_seq_one_letter_code
_entity_poly.pdbx_strand_id
1 'polypeptide(L)'
;MLTLLYDCEATINGRPLTYLSDDPKELKPLTPAHFIQDIKERETFDLDLIDSQHILKRVRYLHTLRSNLRKRFYKEYHRELVRSPKVTSRRKMISPGEIVIVESKNLNRMNWPLAQVIALFPGKDGVERVAKLRLASGEIHTTASTNLSFGAQC
;
A
#
# COMPACT_ATOMS: atom_id res chain seq x y z
N MET A 1 -24.31 10.20 11.60
CA MET A 1 -22.93 10.72 11.70
C MET A 1 -21.86 9.67 12.00
N LEU A 2 -22.21 8.38 12.15
CA LEU A 2 -21.21 7.31 12.33
C LEU A 2 -20.56 6.88 10.99
N THR A 3 -21.32 6.93 9.90
CA THR A 3 -20.91 6.49 8.56
C THR A 3 -19.79 7.32 7.97
N LEU A 4 -19.88 8.65 8.07
CA LEU A 4 -18.85 9.54 7.53
C LEU A 4 -17.50 9.38 8.25
N LEU A 5 -17.50 9.20 9.57
CA LEU A 5 -16.29 8.94 10.34
C LEU A 5 -15.68 7.58 9.97
N TYR A 6 -16.51 6.57 9.75
CA TYR A 6 -16.07 5.26 9.29
C TYR A 6 -15.45 5.32 7.89
N ASP A 7 -16.04 6.08 6.96
CA ASP A 7 -15.50 6.27 5.62
C ASP A 7 -14.16 7.01 5.66
N CYS A 8 -14.05 8.05 6.49
CA CYS A 8 -12.78 8.75 6.73
C CYS A 8 -11.71 7.80 7.31
N GLU A 9 -12.07 6.99 8.30
CA GLU A 9 -11.18 6.00 8.90
C GLU A 9 -10.70 4.97 7.86
N ALA A 10 -11.63 4.38 7.10
CA ALA A 10 -11.33 3.39 6.07
C ALA A 10 -10.41 3.98 4.99
N THR A 11 -10.63 5.24 4.61
CA THR A 11 -9.80 5.97 3.65
C THR A 11 -8.37 6.17 4.17
N ILE A 12 -8.21 6.60 5.43
CA ILE A 12 -6.89 6.80 6.02
C ILE A 12 -6.17 5.46 6.22
N ASN A 13 -6.89 4.43 6.65
CA ASN A 13 -6.32 3.13 6.98
C ASN A 13 -6.00 2.27 5.75
N GLY A 14 -6.73 2.46 4.65
CA GLY A 14 -6.50 1.75 3.39
C GLY A 14 -5.37 2.31 2.53
N ARG A 15 -4.72 3.41 2.94
CA ARG A 15 -3.70 4.07 2.13
C ARG A 15 -2.44 3.20 2.00
N PRO A 16 -1.93 2.93 0.79
CA PRO A 16 -0.68 2.20 0.61
C PRO A 16 0.52 2.95 1.21
N LEU A 17 1.36 2.25 1.97
CA LEU A 17 2.63 2.76 2.50
C LEU A 17 3.80 2.31 1.62
N THR A 18 3.83 1.01 1.34
CA THR A 18 4.85 0.33 0.53
C THR A 18 4.28 -0.99 0.02
N TYR A 19 5.03 -1.73 -0.79
CA TYR A 19 4.65 -3.05 -1.31
C TYR A 19 5.49 -4.13 -0.64
N LEU A 20 4.92 -5.32 -0.46
CA LEU A 20 5.58 -6.42 0.25
C LEU A 20 6.42 -7.34 -0.64
N SER A 21 6.14 -7.38 -1.94
CA SER A 21 6.74 -8.34 -2.86
C SER A 21 7.24 -7.67 -4.14
N ASP A 22 8.38 -8.16 -4.62
CA ASP A 22 8.91 -7.89 -5.95
C ASP A 22 8.26 -8.81 -7.01
N ASP A 23 7.48 -9.82 -6.59
CA ASP A 23 6.73 -10.68 -7.53
C ASP A 23 5.62 -9.86 -8.18
N PRO A 24 5.67 -9.65 -9.51
CA PRO A 24 4.67 -8.86 -10.23
C PRO A 24 3.25 -9.43 -10.18
N LYS A 25 3.06 -10.68 -9.74
CA LYS A 25 1.73 -11.29 -9.57
C LYS A 25 1.09 -10.97 -8.22
N GLU A 26 1.89 -10.60 -7.21
CA GLU A 26 1.43 -10.35 -5.84
C GLU A 26 1.67 -8.90 -5.40
N LEU A 27 1.11 -7.95 -6.16
CA LEU A 27 1.13 -6.53 -5.84
C LEU A 27 0.17 -6.21 -4.68
N LYS A 28 0.49 -6.67 -3.46
CA LYS A 28 -0.26 -6.35 -2.25
C LYS A 28 0.41 -5.20 -1.48
N PRO A 29 -0.27 -4.05 -1.29
CA PRO A 29 0.28 -2.94 -0.54
C PRO A 29 0.22 -3.23 0.97
N LEU A 30 1.25 -2.80 1.67
CA LEU A 30 1.25 -2.65 3.12
C LEU A 30 0.53 -1.35 3.46
N THR A 31 -0.59 -1.43 4.19
CA THR A 31 -1.41 -0.28 4.58
C THR A 31 -1.37 -0.05 6.10
N PRO A 32 -1.71 1.15 6.60
CA PRO A 32 -1.86 1.41 8.04
C PRO A 32 -2.79 0.40 8.72
N ALA A 33 -3.84 -0.06 8.03
CA ALA A 33 -4.78 -1.04 8.57
C ALA A 33 -4.06 -2.33 9.02
N HIS A 34 -3.04 -2.79 8.30
CA HIS A 34 -2.27 -3.98 8.68
C HIS A 34 -1.52 -3.86 10.01
N PHE A 35 -1.34 -2.64 10.51
CA PHE A 35 -0.64 -2.37 11.78
C PHE A 35 -1.56 -1.87 12.90
N ILE A 36 -2.68 -1.23 12.53
CA ILE A 36 -3.61 -0.59 13.47
C ILE A 36 -4.77 -1.52 13.81
N GLN A 37 -5.31 -2.21 12.80
CA GLN A 37 -6.43 -3.14 13.01
C GLN A 37 -5.89 -4.42 13.61
N ASP A 38 -6.52 -4.88 14.70
CA ASP A 38 -6.23 -6.21 15.21
C ASP A 38 -6.63 -7.21 14.13
N ILE A 39 -5.64 -7.90 13.57
CA ILE A 39 -5.90 -9.04 12.72
C ILE A 39 -6.67 -10.03 13.59
N LYS A 40 -7.95 -10.26 13.27
CA LYS A 40 -8.71 -11.39 13.81
C LYS A 40 -8.13 -12.67 13.21
N GLU A 41 -6.89 -12.98 13.56
CA GLU A 41 -6.30 -14.29 13.32
C GLU A 41 -7.22 -15.29 14.02
N ARG A 42 -8.05 -15.99 13.22
CA ARG A 42 -8.66 -17.26 13.64
C ARG A 42 -7.58 -18.34 13.54
N GLU A 43 -6.45 -18.16 14.19
CA GLU A 43 -5.52 -19.26 14.39
C GLU A 43 -6.09 -20.10 15.53
N THR A 44 -6.83 -21.14 15.15
CA THR A 44 -7.10 -22.28 16.03
C THR A 44 -5.76 -22.99 16.23
N PHE A 45 -5.06 -22.68 17.31
CA PHE A 45 -3.96 -23.52 17.77
C PHE A 45 -4.56 -24.86 18.21
N ASP A 46 -4.00 -25.99 17.78
CA ASP A 46 -4.29 -27.29 18.40
C ASP A 46 -3.83 -27.21 19.86
N LEU A 47 -4.80 -27.01 20.77
CA LEU A 47 -4.58 -26.79 22.19
C LEU A 47 -4.03 -28.04 22.90
N ASP A 48 -4.08 -29.20 22.24
CA ASP A 48 -3.74 -30.50 22.82
C ASP A 48 -2.23 -30.73 22.97
N LEU A 49 -1.37 -29.85 22.42
CA LEU A 49 0.09 -30.05 22.36
C LEU A 49 0.92 -29.00 23.10
N ILE A 50 0.32 -27.96 23.70
CA ILE A 50 1.07 -26.81 24.22
C ILE A 50 0.65 -26.48 25.65
N ASP A 51 1.63 -26.46 26.57
CA ASP A 51 1.42 -26.01 27.95
C ASP A 51 0.86 -24.58 28.00
N SER A 52 -0.23 -24.41 28.74
CA SER A 52 -0.94 -23.16 29.01
C SER A 52 0.00 -21.98 29.33
N GLN A 53 1.09 -22.22 30.08
CA GLN A 53 2.03 -21.17 30.45
C GLN A 53 2.89 -20.69 29.26
N HIS A 54 3.24 -21.59 28.34
CA HIS A 54 3.99 -21.26 27.13
C HIS A 54 3.12 -20.47 26.14
N ILE A 55 1.84 -20.83 26.00
CA ILE A 55 0.86 -20.06 25.21
C ILE A 55 0.76 -18.62 25.76
N LEU A 56 0.55 -18.47 27.08
CA LEU A 56 0.40 -17.17 27.71
C LEU A 56 1.64 -16.28 27.53
N LYS A 57 2.85 -16.85 27.65
CA LYS A 57 4.10 -16.12 27.40
C LYS A 57 4.22 -15.67 25.94
N ARG A 58 3.90 -16.55 24.98
CA ARG A 58 3.96 -16.25 23.54
C ARG A 58 2.93 -15.18 23.15
N VAL A 59 1.70 -15.30 23.64
CA VAL A 59 0.63 -14.31 23.40
C VAL A 59 1.00 -12.95 23.98
N ARG A 60 1.52 -12.91 25.22
CA ARG A 60 2.02 -11.66 25.83
C ARG A 60 3.14 -11.02 24.99
N TYR A 61 4.11 -11.82 24.54
CA TYR A 61 5.20 -11.34 23.69
C TYR A 61 4.70 -10.75 22.37
N LEU A 62 3.80 -11.45 21.67
CA LEU A 62 3.19 -10.96 20.42
C LEU A 62 2.37 -9.69 20.65
N HIS A 63 1.62 -9.61 21.75
CA HIS A 63 0.88 -8.40 22.11
C HIS A 63 1.81 -7.21 22.38
N THR A 64 2.92 -7.43 23.08
CA THR A 64 3.94 -6.39 23.31
C THR A 64 4.58 -5.93 21.99
N LEU A 65 4.95 -6.85 21.11
CA LEU A 65 5.48 -6.52 19.78
C LEU A 65 4.49 -5.69 18.96
N ARG A 66 3.22 -6.12 18.89
CA ARG A 66 2.15 -5.40 18.20
C ARG A 66 1.97 -4.00 18.78
N SER A 67 1.94 -3.86 20.11
CA SER A 67 1.83 -2.56 20.77
C SER A 67 3.00 -1.62 20.42
N ASN A 68 4.23 -2.13 20.47
CA ASN A 68 5.43 -1.36 20.14
C ASN A 68 5.44 -0.93 18.67
N LEU A 69 5.06 -1.85 17.77
CA LEU A 69 4.98 -1.57 16.35
C LEU A 69 3.90 -0.52 16.05
N ARG A 70 2.72 -0.62 16.67
CA ARG A 70 1.64 0.37 16.54
C ARG A 70 2.05 1.76 17.03
N LYS A 71 2.77 1.84 18.15
CA LYS A 71 3.30 3.12 18.67
C LYS A 71 4.29 3.75 17.70
N ARG A 72 5.23 2.95 17.18
CA ARG A 72 6.22 3.42 16.21
C ARG A 72 5.56 3.86 14.92
N PHE A 73 4.64 3.04 14.41
CA PHE A 73 3.86 3.31 13.21
C PHE A 73 3.10 4.63 13.34
N TYR A 74 2.33 4.84 14.42
CA TYR A 74 1.60 6.08 14.63
C TYR A 74 2.53 7.30 14.68
N LYS A 75 3.65 7.19 15.40
CA LYS A 75 4.63 8.28 15.53
C LYS A 75 5.27 8.66 14.19
N GLU A 76 5.60 7.68 13.35
CA GLU A 76 6.28 7.90 12.07
C GLU A 76 5.28 8.28 10.97
N TYR A 77 4.20 7.52 10.81
CA TYR A 77 3.17 7.74 9.80
C TYR A 77 2.45 9.09 9.97
N HIS A 78 2.12 9.47 11.21
CA HIS A 78 1.48 10.77 11.46
C HIS A 78 2.40 11.94 11.09
N ARG A 79 3.71 11.80 11.34
CA ARG A 79 4.70 12.82 10.94
C ARG A 79 4.81 12.95 9.43
N GLU A 80 4.82 11.83 8.71
CA GLU A 80 4.84 11.81 7.24
C GLU A 80 3.57 12.45 6.66
N LEU A 81 2.41 12.11 7.23
CA LEU A 81 1.10 12.63 6.81
C LEU A 81 1.01 14.15 6.95
N VAL A 82 1.50 14.70 8.07
CA VAL A 82 1.52 16.14 8.33
C VAL A 82 2.60 16.85 7.50
N ARG A 83 3.73 16.17 7.25
CA ARG A 83 4.84 16.73 6.47
C ARG A 83 4.61 16.75 4.98
N SER A 84 3.67 15.97 4.44
CA SER A 84 3.36 15.92 3.01
C SER A 84 3.07 17.35 2.51
N PRO A 85 4.05 18.05 1.93
CA PRO A 85 3.78 19.32 1.31
C PRO A 85 2.87 18.99 0.13
N LYS A 86 2.08 19.94 -0.37
CA LYS A 86 1.58 19.81 -1.75
C LYS A 86 2.81 19.61 -2.61
N VAL A 87 3.09 18.37 -3.02
CA VAL A 87 4.34 17.99 -3.66
C VAL A 87 4.46 18.88 -4.88
N THR A 88 5.36 19.85 -4.79
CA THR A 88 5.71 20.69 -5.93
C THR A 88 6.09 19.71 -7.02
N SER A 89 5.36 19.74 -8.12
CA SER A 89 5.44 18.87 -9.30
C SER A 89 6.84 18.90 -9.95
N ARG A 90 7.88 18.47 -9.22
CA ARG A 90 9.04 17.86 -9.85
C ARG A 90 8.53 16.49 -10.24
N ARG A 91 8.13 16.37 -11.51
CA ARG A 91 7.87 15.09 -12.17
C ARG A 91 9.03 14.18 -11.83
N LYS A 92 8.86 13.35 -10.80
CA LYS A 92 9.81 12.30 -10.51
C LYS A 92 9.70 11.38 -11.74
N MET A 93 10.79 11.23 -12.49
CA MET A 93 10.79 10.42 -13.70
C MET A 93 10.53 8.99 -13.29
N ILE A 94 9.41 8.45 -13.77
CA ILE A 94 9.03 7.06 -13.56
C ILE A 94 10.07 6.21 -14.28
N SER A 95 10.53 5.13 -13.66
CA SER A 95 11.50 4.21 -14.26
C SER A 95 10.91 2.81 -14.41
N PRO A 96 11.36 2.01 -15.41
CA PRO A 96 11.03 0.59 -15.48
C PRO A 96 11.39 -0.13 -14.18
N GLY A 97 10.50 -1.00 -13.72
CA GLY A 97 10.59 -1.73 -12.44
C GLY A 97 9.84 -1.06 -11.28
N GLU A 98 9.50 0.23 -11.38
CA GLU A 98 8.78 0.92 -10.32
C GLU A 98 7.29 0.55 -10.27
N ILE A 99 6.72 0.58 -9.06
CA ILE A 99 5.28 0.36 -8.83
C ILE A 99 4.56 1.71 -8.77
N VAL A 100 3.51 1.80 -9.57
CA VAL A 100 2.67 2.99 -9.75
C VAL A 100 1.21 2.64 -9.49
N ILE A 101 0.45 3.64 -9.04
CA ILE A 101 -1.02 3.58 -8.99
C ILE A 101 -1.54 4.10 -10.33
N VAL A 102 -2.45 3.34 -10.94
CA VAL A 102 -3.08 3.68 -12.22
C VAL A 102 -4.45 4.30 -11.96
N GLU A 103 -4.62 5.56 -12.35
CA GLU A 103 -5.91 6.24 -12.24
C GLU A 103 -6.98 5.52 -13.07
N SER A 104 -8.09 5.17 -12.42
CA SER A 104 -9.25 4.53 -13.07
C SER A 104 -10.51 5.34 -12.77
N LYS A 105 -11.18 5.82 -13.83
CA LYS A 105 -12.41 6.62 -13.71
C LYS A 105 -13.59 5.83 -13.14
N ASN A 106 -13.54 4.51 -13.24
CA ASN A 106 -14.63 3.61 -12.81
C ASN A 106 -14.49 3.21 -11.33
N LEU A 107 -13.40 3.58 -10.66
CA LEU A 107 -13.08 3.16 -9.31
C LEU A 107 -12.82 4.38 -8.44
N ASN A 108 -13.27 4.30 -7.18
CA ASN A 108 -12.87 5.27 -6.17
C ASN A 108 -11.34 5.27 -6.05
N ARG A 109 -10.76 6.43 -5.72
CA ARG A 109 -9.30 6.63 -5.64
C ARG A 109 -8.57 5.59 -4.78
N MET A 110 -9.22 5.11 -3.72
CA MET A 110 -8.71 4.07 -2.82
C MET A 110 -8.58 2.69 -3.48
N ASN A 111 -9.33 2.45 -4.56
CA ASN A 111 -9.39 1.19 -5.29
C ASN A 111 -8.67 1.28 -6.64
N TRP A 112 -7.90 2.34 -6.88
CA TRP A 112 -7.10 2.42 -8.09
C TRP A 112 -6.08 1.29 -8.14
N PRO A 113 -6.00 0.56 -9.28
CA PRO A 113 -5.16 -0.61 -9.36
C PRO A 113 -3.68 -0.22 -9.31
N LEU A 114 -2.91 -1.12 -8.70
CA LEU A 114 -1.47 -1.07 -8.67
C LEU A 114 -0.91 -1.74 -9.91
N ALA A 115 0.19 -1.18 -10.42
CA ALA A 115 0.88 -1.75 -11.55
C ALA A 115 2.39 -1.56 -11.46
N GLN A 116 3.15 -2.52 -11.97
CA GLN A 116 4.58 -2.38 -12.20
C GLN A 116 4.83 -1.82 -13.60
N VAL A 117 5.73 -0.86 -13.72
CA VAL A 117 6.17 -0.32 -15.01
C VAL A 117 7.12 -1.32 -15.65
N ILE A 118 6.74 -1.91 -16.79
CA ILE A 118 7.59 -2.83 -17.53
C ILE A 118 8.53 -2.06 -18.46
N ALA A 119 7.99 -1.09 -19.19
CA ALA A 119 8.73 -0.32 -20.19
C ALA A 119 8.09 1.04 -20.42
N LEU A 120 8.90 2.01 -20.81
CA LEU A 120 8.50 3.34 -21.22
C LEU A 120 8.87 3.53 -22.69
N PHE A 121 7.94 4.11 -23.45
CA PHE A 121 8.11 4.34 -24.89
C PHE A 121 8.14 5.84 -25.16
N PRO A 122 9.25 6.36 -25.72
CA PRO A 122 9.34 7.74 -26.17
C PRO A 122 8.49 7.95 -27.43
N GLY A 123 7.87 9.13 -27.52
CA GLY A 123 7.30 9.63 -28.77
C GLY A 123 8.39 10.13 -29.71
N LYS A 124 7.98 10.69 -30.86
CA LYS A 124 8.88 11.24 -31.89
C LYS A 124 9.84 12.32 -31.35
N ASP A 125 9.44 13.03 -30.29
CA ASP A 125 10.22 14.12 -29.68
C ASP A 125 11.14 13.63 -28.54
N GLY A 126 11.29 12.31 -28.37
CA GLY A 126 12.10 11.71 -27.28
C GLY A 126 11.43 11.68 -25.91
N VAL A 127 10.22 12.25 -25.78
CA VAL A 127 9.48 12.29 -24.50
C VAL A 127 8.71 10.99 -24.29
N GLU A 128 8.93 10.32 -23.16
CA GLU A 128 8.22 9.11 -22.72
C GLU A 128 6.74 9.42 -22.45
N ARG A 129 5.87 9.02 -23.37
CA ARG A 129 4.42 9.28 -23.29
C ARG A 129 3.62 8.04 -22.99
N VAL A 130 4.13 6.86 -23.32
CA VAL A 130 3.40 5.59 -23.16
C VAL A 130 4.19 4.68 -22.23
N ALA A 131 3.50 4.10 -21.26
CA ALA A 131 4.02 3.08 -20.36
C ALA A 131 3.32 1.74 -20.64
N LYS A 132 4.11 0.66 -20.72
CA LYS A 132 3.59 -0.71 -20.58
C LYS A 132 3.61 -1.07 -19.11
N LEU A 133 2.46 -1.45 -18.59
CA LEU A 133 2.24 -1.73 -17.18
C LEU A 133 1.77 -3.16 -16.99
N ARG A 134 2.17 -3.76 -15.88
CA ARG A 134 1.67 -5.06 -15.42
C ARG A 134 0.81 -4.88 -14.18
N LEU A 135 -0.46 -5.20 -14.30
CA LEU A 135 -1.40 -5.30 -13.19
C LEU A 135 -1.56 -6.78 -12.81
N ALA A 136 -2.15 -7.04 -11.64
CA ALA A 136 -2.57 -8.38 -11.26
C ALA A 136 -3.55 -9.02 -12.27
N SER A 137 -4.36 -8.21 -12.97
CA SER A 137 -5.31 -8.66 -13.98
C SER A 137 -4.71 -8.86 -15.38
N GLY A 138 -3.47 -8.45 -15.62
CA GLY A 138 -2.82 -8.55 -16.93
C GLY A 138 -2.00 -7.30 -17.31
N GLU A 139 -1.57 -7.24 -18.57
CA GLU A 139 -0.75 -6.15 -19.09
C GLU A 139 -1.59 -5.11 -19.82
N ILE A 140 -1.29 -3.83 -19.60
CA ILE A 140 -1.96 -2.71 -20.28
C ILE A 140 -0.94 -1.69 -20.79
N HIS A 141 -1.32 -0.94 -21.82
CA HIS A 141 -0.59 0.24 -22.27
C HIS A 141 -1.37 1.49 -21.90
N THR A 142 -0.74 2.46 -21.23
CA THR A 142 -1.38 3.71 -20.83
C THR A 142 -0.44 4.90 -20.96
N THR A 143 -1.00 6.11 -20.93
CA THR A 143 -0.24 7.35 -21.03
C THR A 143 0.49 7.63 -19.72
N ALA A 144 1.83 7.71 -19.76
CA ALA A 144 2.70 7.78 -18.59
C ALA A 144 2.54 9.08 -17.77
N SER A 145 2.20 10.20 -18.44
CA SER A 145 2.23 11.54 -17.84
C SER A 145 0.97 11.95 -17.10
N THR A 146 -0.15 11.27 -17.32
CA THR A 146 -1.47 11.74 -16.86
C THR A 146 -2.12 10.76 -15.89
N ASN A 147 -1.84 9.47 -16.03
CA ASN A 147 -2.61 8.43 -15.33
C ASN A 147 -1.78 7.66 -14.29
N LEU A 148 -0.51 8.04 -14.06
CA LEU A 148 0.40 7.34 -13.15
C LEU A 148 0.86 8.24 -12.01
N SER A 149 0.65 7.77 -10.79
CA SER A 149 1.20 8.35 -9.57
C SER A 149 2.07 7.32 -8.85
N PHE A 150 3.15 7.77 -8.20
CA PHE A 150 4.02 6.88 -7.44
C PHE A 150 3.25 6.18 -6.32
N GLY A 151 3.51 4.89 -6.15
CA GLY A 151 2.78 4.02 -5.24
C GLY A 151 2.76 4.40 -3.76
N ALA A 152 3.74 5.20 -3.32
CA ALA A 152 3.84 5.73 -1.96
C ALA A 152 3.49 7.23 -1.85
N GLN A 153 3.06 7.85 -2.95
CA GLN A 153 2.80 9.29 -3.05
C GLN A 153 1.37 9.55 -3.52
N CYS A 154 0.41 9.11 -2.73
CA CYS A 154 -0.83 9.86 -2.54
C CYS A 154 -0.73 10.46 -1.16
#